data_AF-A0A1G0BQ20-F1
#
_entry.id   AF-A0A1G0BQ20-F1
#
_cell.length_a   1.000
_cell.length_b   1.000
_cell.length_c   1.000
_cell.angle_alpha   90.00
_cell.angle_beta   90.00
_cell.angle_gamma   90.00
#
_symmetry.space_group_name_H-M   'P 1'
#
loop_
_entity.id
_entity.type
_entity.pdbx_description
1 polymer ?
#
loop_
_entity_poly.entity_id
_entity_poly.type
_entity_poly.pdbx_seq_one_letter_code
_entity_poly.pdbx_strand_id
1 'polypeptide(L)'
;MSNEEKQVDAYVGDIRNHFSTNKVTHREPNKELSWGQFLDGAHTQGQTGLYGTVAAAIAFKSTNAESEEAISVENELVAYWNNKDNPSNHDNLCQNIRLAALLLGLGFCSKRNPNVVVEISNELSKRFSKSDGLWKDSSTLPGQVPVQLEFSSAIIIIFTFATICRYKGNAQDLGDLTQHVNQAAKALQKCYLNDTKRERPYLLAMLVAVVLVLGKEATGSVAKRLRKCTSNADSIFQRFWYHIDFVDTSGSTKRDYFILPLRLLIPILFLQKQIGVRQYLYATNVLTSIKKVLDSNDSKLFKEQADRPSSLEQAIAILALAASRNESPSESSKAFFMPWSTQLWIAKLWIAVNKSRGPEWVFAWILIFTVYIPIGIVLSAGWLLDVAGSALWPSIQLFLEGAKLVPSWIPATVIMFFTAMRKPNDMIKTAIGKGTQR
;
A
#
# COMPACT_ATOMS: atom_id res chain seq x y z
N MET A 1 -18.21 -18.23 -18.46
CA MET A 1 -18.98 -17.37 -17.54
C MET A 1 -18.00 -16.38 -16.94
N SER A 2 -18.18 -15.07 -17.14
CA SER A 2 -17.38 -14.08 -16.44
C SER A 2 -17.80 -14.11 -14.98
N ASN A 3 -16.93 -14.55 -14.08
CA ASN A 3 -17.16 -14.33 -12.65
C ASN A 3 -17.22 -12.81 -12.46
N GLU A 4 -18.39 -12.29 -12.06
CA GLU A 4 -18.51 -10.90 -11.63
C GLU A 4 -17.51 -10.70 -10.48
N GLU A 5 -16.60 -9.73 -10.65
CA GLU A 5 -15.62 -9.41 -9.61
C GLU A 5 -16.38 -8.93 -8.37
N LYS A 6 -16.19 -9.61 -7.22
CA LYS A 6 -16.78 -9.18 -5.94
C LYS A 6 -16.40 -7.72 -5.67
N GLN A 7 -17.36 -6.92 -5.20
CA GLN A 7 -17.06 -5.56 -4.74
C GLN A 7 -16.18 -5.60 -3.47
N VAL A 8 -15.40 -4.53 -3.25
CA VAL A 8 -14.50 -4.40 -2.08
C VAL A 8 -15.24 -4.67 -0.76
N ASP A 9 -16.49 -4.23 -0.65
CA ASP A 9 -17.29 -4.38 0.57
C ASP A 9 -17.65 -5.84 0.87
N ALA A 10 -17.82 -6.67 -0.17
CA ALA A 10 -18.03 -8.10 0.01
C ALA A 10 -16.79 -8.78 0.61
N TYR A 11 -15.59 -8.47 0.10
CA TYR A 11 -14.34 -8.99 0.68
C TYR A 11 -14.15 -8.57 2.15
N VAL A 12 -14.42 -7.30 2.46
CA VAL A 12 -14.31 -6.79 3.82
C VAL A 12 -15.35 -7.47 4.74
N GLY A 13 -16.57 -7.68 4.27
CA GLY A 13 -17.61 -8.43 4.97
C GLY A 13 -17.21 -9.88 5.24
N ASP A 14 -16.65 -10.57 4.24
CA ASP A 14 -16.19 -11.95 4.39
C ASP A 14 -15.06 -12.06 5.44
N ILE A 15 -14.08 -11.14 5.42
CA ILE A 15 -13.00 -11.12 6.43
C ILE A 15 -13.57 -10.80 7.82
N ARG A 16 -14.51 -9.85 7.93
CA ARG A 16 -15.19 -9.53 9.19
C ARG A 16 -15.84 -10.77 9.81
N ASN A 17 -16.50 -11.61 9.00
CA ASN A 17 -17.17 -12.81 9.50
C ASN A 17 -16.18 -13.75 10.21
N HIS A 18 -14.95 -13.86 9.73
CA HIS A 18 -13.90 -14.63 10.42
C HIS A 18 -13.55 -14.06 11.80
N PHE A 19 -13.61 -12.74 12.01
CA PHE A 19 -13.40 -12.15 13.33
C PHE A 19 -14.59 -12.34 14.27
N SER A 20 -15.82 -12.36 13.73
CA SER A 20 -17.02 -12.67 14.50
C SER A 20 -17.01 -14.12 14.99
N THR A 21 -16.68 -15.08 14.12
CA THR A 21 -16.68 -16.51 14.46
C THR A 21 -15.58 -16.89 15.43
N ASN A 22 -14.44 -16.19 15.40
CA ASN A 22 -13.26 -16.50 16.21
C ASN A 22 -13.11 -15.61 17.45
N LYS A 23 -14.18 -14.94 17.88
CA LYS A 23 -14.20 -14.21 19.17
C LYS A 23 -14.12 -15.22 20.32
N VAL A 24 -13.13 -15.07 21.20
CA VAL A 24 -13.00 -15.89 22.41
C VAL A 24 -14.02 -15.40 23.45
N THR A 25 -14.99 -16.25 23.78
CA THR A 25 -16.08 -15.97 24.74
C THR A 25 -15.82 -16.50 26.15
N HIS A 26 -15.08 -17.61 26.28
CA HIS A 26 -14.65 -18.15 27.56
C HIS A 26 -13.29 -17.56 27.94
N ARG A 27 -13.31 -16.46 28.70
CA ARG A 27 -12.10 -15.77 29.16
C ARG A 27 -11.61 -16.42 30.46
N GLU A 28 -10.31 -16.70 30.54
CA GLU A 28 -9.68 -16.92 31.84
C GLU A 28 -9.85 -15.67 32.71
N PRO A 29 -10.06 -15.81 34.02
CA PRO A 29 -10.04 -14.66 34.92
C PRO A 29 -8.72 -13.91 34.73
N ASN A 30 -8.80 -12.61 34.43
CA ASN A 30 -7.70 -11.67 34.11
C ASN A 30 -7.33 -11.48 32.61
N LYS A 31 -7.99 -12.14 31.65
CA LYS A 31 -7.83 -11.80 30.22
C LYS A 31 -8.83 -10.73 29.77
N GLU A 32 -8.35 -9.52 29.50
CA GLU A 32 -9.17 -8.36 29.10
C GLU A 32 -9.62 -8.40 27.63
N LEU A 33 -8.88 -9.10 26.78
CA LEU A 33 -8.99 -9.05 25.31
C LEU A 33 -9.60 -10.34 24.72
N SER A 34 -10.48 -10.19 23.73
CA SER A 34 -11.22 -11.31 23.13
C SER A 34 -10.62 -11.93 21.85
N TRP A 35 -9.60 -11.36 21.23
CA TRP A 35 -9.05 -11.87 19.95
C TRP A 35 -7.58 -12.21 20.03
N GLY A 36 -7.21 -13.28 19.35
CA GLY A 36 -5.84 -13.79 19.30
C GLY A 36 -4.99 -13.25 18.18
N GLN A 37 -3.68 -13.50 18.26
CA GLN A 37 -2.71 -13.17 17.22
C GLN A 37 -3.00 -13.91 15.91
N PHE A 38 -3.64 -15.08 15.99
CA PHE A 38 -4.04 -15.90 14.85
C PHE A 38 -5.56 -16.09 14.84
N LEU A 39 -6.15 -16.15 13.65
CA LEU A 39 -7.59 -16.31 13.47
C LEU A 39 -8.10 -17.71 13.84
N ASP A 40 -7.24 -18.71 13.89
CA ASP A 40 -7.57 -20.08 14.31
C ASP A 40 -7.40 -20.29 15.84
N GLY A 41 -6.93 -19.26 16.56
CA GLY A 41 -6.45 -19.38 17.93
C GLY A 41 -7.54 -19.64 18.98
N ALA A 42 -8.82 -19.42 18.63
CA ALA A 42 -9.94 -19.68 19.52
C ALA A 42 -10.13 -21.18 19.84
N HIS A 43 -9.71 -22.07 18.94
CA HIS A 43 -9.97 -23.51 19.08
C HIS A 43 -8.78 -24.32 19.62
N THR A 44 -7.55 -23.77 19.61
CA THR A 44 -6.35 -24.56 19.91
C THR A 44 -5.52 -24.08 21.10
N GLN A 45 -5.43 -22.76 21.40
CA GLN A 45 -4.53 -22.26 22.46
C GLN A 45 -4.94 -20.97 23.20
N GLY A 46 -6.03 -20.27 22.83
CA GLY A 46 -6.58 -19.16 23.64
C GLY A 46 -5.63 -17.98 23.89
N GLN A 47 -4.65 -17.76 23.00
CA GLN A 47 -3.68 -16.66 23.09
C GLN A 47 -4.31 -15.35 22.57
N THR A 48 -5.10 -14.69 23.41
CA THR A 48 -5.63 -13.34 23.11
C THR A 48 -4.59 -12.26 23.37
N GLY A 49 -4.66 -11.15 22.63
CA GLY A 49 -3.67 -10.07 22.74
C GLY A 49 -3.99 -8.84 21.92
N LEU A 50 -3.25 -7.75 22.18
CA LEU A 50 -3.54 -6.42 21.64
C LEU A 50 -3.66 -6.40 20.11
N TYR A 51 -2.74 -7.03 19.39
CA TYR A 51 -2.79 -7.04 17.91
C TYR A 51 -4.03 -7.76 17.37
N GLY A 52 -4.51 -8.81 18.04
CA GLY A 52 -5.73 -9.50 17.68
C GLY A 52 -6.95 -8.61 17.83
N THR A 53 -7.06 -7.92 18.97
CA THR A 53 -8.19 -7.02 19.25
C THR A 53 -8.15 -5.76 18.38
N VAL A 54 -6.98 -5.20 18.11
CA VAL A 54 -6.81 -4.10 17.14
C VAL A 54 -7.23 -4.56 15.74
N ALA A 55 -6.85 -5.77 15.33
CA ALA A 55 -7.25 -6.33 14.05
C ALA A 55 -8.77 -6.48 13.93
N ALA A 56 -9.42 -6.97 14.98
CA ALA A 56 -10.88 -7.04 15.07
C ALA A 56 -11.53 -5.65 15.01
N ALA A 57 -10.95 -4.65 15.69
CA ALA A 57 -11.44 -3.27 15.64
C ALA A 57 -11.41 -2.70 14.22
N ILE A 58 -10.31 -2.92 13.48
CA ILE A 58 -10.20 -2.51 12.08
C ILE A 58 -11.26 -3.23 11.24
N ALA A 59 -11.44 -4.55 11.43
CA ALA A 59 -12.42 -5.35 10.70
C ALA A 59 -13.85 -4.86 10.90
N PHE A 60 -14.32 -4.74 12.15
CA PHE A 60 -15.69 -4.32 12.44
C PHE A 60 -15.95 -2.87 11.99
N LYS A 61 -15.06 -1.93 12.36
CA LYS A 61 -15.23 -0.50 12.05
C LYS A 61 -15.09 -0.17 10.55
N SER A 62 -14.41 -1.02 9.78
CA SER A 62 -14.30 -0.82 8.32
C SER A 62 -15.64 -0.93 7.58
N THR A 63 -16.62 -1.65 8.15
CA THR A 63 -17.97 -1.80 7.57
C THR A 63 -18.95 -0.80 8.17
N ASN A 64 -19.07 -0.81 9.49
CA ASN A 64 -19.95 0.07 10.24
C ASN A 64 -19.35 0.31 11.63
N ALA A 65 -18.81 1.51 11.85
CA ALA A 65 -18.22 1.86 13.14
C ALA A 65 -19.23 1.88 14.28
N GLU A 66 -20.54 2.03 13.99
CA GLU A 66 -21.62 2.07 14.98
C GLU A 66 -22.27 0.70 15.24
N SER A 67 -21.74 -0.38 14.67
CA SER A 67 -22.24 -1.72 15.00
C SER A 67 -21.92 -2.10 16.45
N GLU A 68 -22.73 -2.98 17.04
CA GLU A 68 -22.53 -3.46 18.42
C GLU A 68 -21.14 -4.09 18.60
N GLU A 69 -20.67 -4.85 17.62
CA GLU A 69 -19.35 -5.48 17.68
C GLU A 69 -18.22 -4.44 17.59
N ALA A 70 -18.40 -3.39 16.78
CA ALA A 70 -17.46 -2.28 16.65
C ALA A 70 -17.39 -1.44 17.94
N ILE A 71 -18.52 -1.25 18.63
CA ILE A 71 -18.58 -0.60 19.95
C ILE A 71 -17.92 -1.49 21.00
N SER A 72 -18.27 -2.78 21.03
CA SER A 72 -17.78 -3.76 22.00
C SER A 72 -16.25 -3.88 21.95
N VAL A 73 -15.67 -4.07 20.76
CA VAL A 73 -14.21 -4.18 20.60
C VAL A 73 -13.48 -2.89 20.97
N GLU A 74 -14.09 -1.73 20.70
CA GLU A 74 -13.52 -0.44 21.07
C GLU A 74 -13.50 -0.26 22.59
N ASN A 75 -14.59 -0.63 23.27
CA ASN A 75 -14.66 -0.59 24.73
C ASN A 75 -13.64 -1.53 25.38
N GLU A 76 -13.35 -2.69 24.78
CA GLU A 76 -12.25 -3.56 25.23
C GLU A 76 -10.88 -2.88 25.11
N LEU A 77 -10.61 -2.20 23.99
CA LEU A 77 -9.35 -1.46 23.80
C LEU A 77 -9.24 -0.26 24.76
N VAL A 78 -10.35 0.42 25.06
CA VAL A 78 -10.41 1.48 26.07
C VAL A 78 -10.13 0.94 27.47
N ALA A 79 -10.76 -0.17 27.85
CA ALA A 79 -10.51 -0.83 29.12
C ALA A 79 -9.05 -1.25 29.27
N TYR A 80 -8.47 -1.81 28.20
CA TYR A 80 -7.06 -2.17 28.15
C TYR A 80 -6.12 -0.97 28.39
N TRP A 81 -6.42 0.19 27.78
CA TRP A 81 -5.68 1.43 28.03
C TRP A 81 -5.86 1.95 29.45
N ASN A 82 -7.07 1.90 29.99
CA ASN A 82 -7.34 2.35 31.35
C ASN A 82 -6.60 1.48 32.39
N ASN A 83 -6.35 0.21 32.06
CA ASN A 83 -5.56 -0.72 32.85
C ASN A 83 -4.08 -0.78 32.43
N LYS A 84 -3.53 0.28 31.80
CA LYS A 84 -2.13 0.35 31.35
C LYS A 84 -1.09 0.19 32.47
N ASP A 85 -1.48 0.45 33.71
CA ASP A 85 -0.59 0.31 34.89
C ASP A 85 -0.48 -1.15 35.38
N ASN A 86 -1.33 -2.06 34.88
CA ASN A 86 -1.12 -3.49 35.08
C ASN A 86 0.22 -3.90 34.44
N PRO A 87 1.12 -4.64 35.14
CA PRO A 87 2.43 -5.02 34.62
C PRO A 87 2.41 -5.59 33.19
N SER A 88 1.47 -6.49 32.90
CA SER A 88 1.34 -7.10 31.56
C SER A 88 0.97 -6.07 30.48
N ASN A 89 0.07 -5.14 30.80
CA ASN A 89 -0.35 -4.10 29.87
C ASN A 89 0.75 -3.05 29.70
N HIS A 90 1.41 -2.67 30.79
CA HIS A 90 2.55 -1.77 30.81
C HIS A 90 3.67 -2.26 29.90
N ASP A 91 4.08 -3.52 30.06
CA ASP A 91 5.13 -4.17 29.28
C ASP A 91 4.81 -4.21 27.78
N ASN A 92 3.54 -4.41 27.45
CA ASN A 92 3.09 -4.39 26.06
C ASN A 92 3.03 -2.96 25.49
N LEU A 93 2.58 -1.99 26.29
CA LEU A 93 2.40 -0.60 25.88
C LEU A 93 3.69 0.23 25.93
N CYS A 94 4.79 -0.30 26.50
CA CYS A 94 6.11 0.31 26.39
C CYS A 94 6.66 0.24 24.95
N GLN A 95 6.18 -0.73 24.14
CA GLN A 95 6.53 -0.87 22.74
C GLN A 95 5.78 0.14 21.87
N ASN A 96 6.50 0.94 21.09
CA ASN A 96 5.89 2.05 20.35
C ASN A 96 5.04 1.59 19.16
N ILE A 97 5.38 0.47 18.52
CA ILE A 97 4.53 -0.12 17.46
C ILE A 97 3.18 -0.55 18.05
N ARG A 98 3.17 -1.18 19.22
CA ARG A 98 1.94 -1.61 19.91
C ARG A 98 1.07 -0.41 20.29
N LEU A 99 1.68 0.65 20.80
CA LEU A 99 0.98 1.90 21.11
C LEU A 99 0.36 2.54 19.85
N ALA A 100 1.10 2.59 18.74
CA ALA A 100 0.59 3.09 17.46
C ALA A 100 -0.53 2.20 16.89
N ALA A 101 -0.44 0.88 17.06
CA ALA A 101 -1.49 -0.06 16.68
C ALA A 101 -2.77 0.13 17.52
N LEU A 102 -2.64 0.32 18.83
CA LEU A 102 -3.77 0.66 19.71
C LEU A 102 -4.45 1.95 19.27
N LEU A 103 -3.66 3.00 18.99
CA LEU A 103 -4.15 4.28 18.46
C LEU A 103 -4.95 4.08 17.17
N LEU A 104 -4.43 3.27 16.24
CA LEU A 104 -5.14 2.91 15.01
C LEU A 104 -6.44 2.16 15.30
N GLY A 105 -6.42 1.13 16.15
CA GLY A 105 -7.62 0.37 16.48
C GLY A 105 -8.73 1.24 17.09
N LEU A 106 -8.37 2.17 17.97
CA LEU A 106 -9.33 3.11 18.57
C LEU A 106 -9.83 4.15 17.56
N GLY A 107 -8.92 4.79 16.81
CA GLY A 107 -9.26 5.88 15.90
C GLY A 107 -9.80 5.46 14.52
N PHE A 108 -9.60 4.22 14.08
CA PHE A 108 -9.99 3.82 12.72
C PHE A 108 -11.50 3.94 12.49
N CYS A 109 -11.91 4.87 11.61
CA CYS A 109 -13.31 5.16 11.29
C CYS A 109 -14.20 5.51 12.51
N SER A 110 -13.62 5.86 13.65
CA SER A 110 -14.36 6.17 14.89
C SER A 110 -14.12 7.61 15.34
N LYS A 111 -15.08 8.15 16.10
CA LYS A 111 -15.01 9.45 16.80
C LYS A 111 -15.24 9.30 18.31
N ARG A 112 -15.41 8.06 18.77
CA ARG A 112 -15.71 7.74 20.16
C ARG A 112 -14.43 7.77 21.00
N ASN A 113 -14.61 7.96 22.31
CA ASN A 113 -13.53 8.01 23.29
C ASN A 113 -12.37 8.97 22.94
N PRO A 114 -12.65 10.23 22.53
CA PRO A 114 -11.61 11.17 22.10
C PRO A 114 -10.56 11.43 23.19
N ASN A 115 -10.94 11.42 24.47
CA ASN A 115 -10.01 11.58 25.59
C ASN A 115 -8.91 10.51 25.59
N VAL A 116 -9.27 9.25 25.34
CA VAL A 116 -8.32 8.13 25.27
C VAL A 116 -7.41 8.26 24.04
N VAL A 117 -7.98 8.68 22.91
CA VAL A 117 -7.20 8.96 21.69
C VAL A 117 -6.17 10.06 21.94
N VAL A 118 -6.57 11.15 22.62
CA VAL A 118 -5.69 12.26 23.02
C VAL A 118 -4.57 11.77 23.92
N GLU A 119 -4.88 10.98 24.95
CA GLU A 119 -3.87 10.45 25.88
C GLU A 119 -2.82 9.60 25.16
N ILE A 120 -3.26 8.65 24.32
CA ILE A 120 -2.37 7.78 23.55
C ILE A 120 -1.55 8.58 22.54
N SER A 121 -2.18 9.54 21.88
CA SER A 121 -1.53 10.44 20.92
C SER A 121 -0.41 11.26 21.56
N ASN A 122 -0.70 11.82 22.74
CA ASN A 122 0.28 12.57 23.53
C ASN A 122 1.41 11.66 24.00
N GLU A 123 1.11 10.45 24.45
CA GLU A 123 2.12 9.49 24.88
C GLU A 123 3.05 9.08 23.73
N LEU A 124 2.49 8.76 22.56
CA LEU A 124 3.29 8.44 21.36
C LEU A 124 4.14 9.65 20.91
N SER A 125 3.61 10.86 21.03
CA SER A 125 4.33 12.10 20.73
C SER A 125 5.49 12.36 21.69
N LYS A 126 5.31 12.11 22.99
CA LYS A 126 6.39 12.23 24.00
C LYS A 126 7.56 11.29 23.72
N ARG A 127 7.28 10.11 23.15
CA ARG A 127 8.28 9.09 22.83
C ARG A 127 9.02 9.32 21.51
N PHE A 128 8.66 10.37 20.78
CA PHE A 128 9.37 10.77 19.57
C PHE A 128 10.75 11.36 19.91
N SER A 129 11.82 10.78 19.34
CA SER A 129 13.19 11.27 19.56
C SER A 129 13.42 12.55 18.76
N LYS A 130 13.58 13.69 19.45
CA LYS A 130 13.93 14.96 18.78
C LYS A 130 15.35 14.97 18.21
N SER A 131 16.27 14.15 18.73
CA SER A 131 17.65 14.08 18.23
C SER A 131 17.73 13.35 16.89
N ASP A 132 17.04 12.22 16.77
CA ASP A 132 17.09 11.38 15.58
C ASP A 132 15.94 11.67 14.59
N GLY A 133 14.90 12.35 15.08
CA GLY A 133 13.65 12.56 14.36
C GLY A 133 12.89 11.24 14.12
N LEU A 134 13.02 10.25 15.01
CA LEU A 134 12.46 8.90 14.84
C LEU A 134 11.88 8.35 16.15
N TRP A 135 11.07 7.30 16.05
CA TRP A 135 10.66 6.47 17.19
C TRP A 135 11.58 5.27 17.34
N LYS A 136 11.85 4.92 18.60
CA LYS A 136 12.54 3.68 18.95
C LYS A 136 11.56 2.51 19.06
N ASP A 137 12.07 1.30 19.21
CA ASP A 137 11.23 0.10 19.39
C ASP A 137 10.36 0.20 20.66
N SER A 138 10.96 0.64 21.77
CA SER A 138 10.31 0.81 23.07
C SER A 138 10.71 2.13 23.74
N SER A 139 9.95 2.53 24.76
CA SER A 139 10.32 3.61 25.70
C SER A 139 11.43 3.18 26.67
N THR A 140 11.57 1.88 26.93
CA THR A 140 12.56 1.27 27.82
C THR A 140 13.48 0.32 27.03
N LEU A 141 14.62 0.83 26.57
CA LEU A 141 15.58 0.06 25.79
C LEU A 141 16.59 -0.65 26.70
N PRO A 142 16.95 -1.93 26.41
CA PRO A 142 18.08 -2.55 27.06
C PRO A 142 19.36 -1.79 26.67
N GLY A 143 20.18 -1.43 27.66
CA GLY A 143 21.49 -0.87 27.37
C GLY A 143 22.29 -1.87 26.52
N GLN A 144 22.76 -1.43 25.34
CA GLN A 144 23.63 -2.15 24.38
C GLN A 144 22.97 -2.84 23.16
N VAL A 145 21.66 -2.79 22.94
CA VAL A 145 21.08 -3.39 21.70
C VAL A 145 21.20 -2.39 20.53
N PRO A 146 21.75 -2.81 19.36
CA PRO A 146 21.77 -1.96 18.17
C PRO A 146 20.33 -1.65 17.74
N VAL A 147 19.96 -0.38 17.86
CA VAL A 147 18.57 0.05 17.69
C VAL A 147 18.23 0.10 16.20
N GLN A 148 17.36 -0.80 15.73
CA GLN A 148 16.81 -0.73 14.37
C GLN A 148 15.64 0.25 14.31
N LEU A 149 15.93 1.52 14.62
CA LEU A 149 14.98 2.65 14.67
C LEU A 149 14.10 2.75 13.43
N GLU A 150 14.64 2.34 12.29
CA GLU A 150 14.11 2.59 10.97
C GLU A 150 12.84 1.80 10.68
N PHE A 151 12.81 0.53 11.07
CA PHE A 151 11.64 -0.33 10.82
C PHE A 151 10.48 0.09 11.70
N SER A 152 10.70 0.20 13.02
CA SER A 152 9.67 0.62 13.96
C SER A 152 9.11 1.98 13.61
N SER A 153 9.96 2.94 13.28
CA SER A 153 9.50 4.25 12.82
C SER A 153 8.66 4.15 11.54
N ALA A 154 9.04 3.32 10.57
CA ALA A 154 8.25 3.13 9.35
C ALA A 154 6.85 2.58 9.65
N ILE A 155 6.74 1.58 10.53
CA ILE A 155 5.45 1.00 10.90
C ILE A 155 4.60 1.97 11.72
N ILE A 156 5.20 2.70 12.67
CA ILE A 156 4.52 3.74 13.44
C ILE A 156 4.00 4.83 12.50
N ILE A 157 4.79 5.30 11.54
CA ILE A 157 4.35 6.24 10.51
C ILE A 157 3.12 5.70 9.78
N ILE A 158 3.15 4.45 9.32
CA ILE A 158 2.05 3.86 8.54
C ILE A 158 0.77 3.79 9.38
N PHE A 159 0.85 3.31 10.62
CA PHE A 159 -0.30 3.19 11.51
C PHE A 159 -0.85 4.56 11.91
N THR A 160 0.02 5.49 12.33
CA THR A 160 -0.39 6.84 12.70
C THR A 160 -0.96 7.62 11.52
N PHE A 161 -0.38 7.51 10.33
CA PHE A 161 -0.92 8.14 9.12
C PHE A 161 -2.29 7.55 8.76
N ALA A 162 -2.45 6.22 8.88
CA ALA A 162 -3.74 5.58 8.68
C ALA A 162 -4.79 6.10 9.67
N THR A 163 -4.43 6.30 10.94
CA THR A 163 -5.29 6.95 11.94
C THR A 163 -5.65 8.36 11.52
N ILE A 164 -4.67 9.20 11.17
CA ILE A 164 -4.89 10.60 10.74
C ILE A 164 -5.89 10.66 9.57
N CYS A 165 -5.78 9.76 8.60
CA CYS A 165 -6.68 9.73 7.45
C CYS A 165 -8.09 9.19 7.76
N ARG A 166 -8.25 8.36 8.80
CA ARG A 166 -9.48 7.58 9.05
C ARG A 166 -10.21 7.99 10.32
N TYR A 167 -9.59 8.76 11.19
CA TYR A 167 -10.22 9.26 12.41
C TYR A 167 -11.39 10.18 12.05
N LYS A 168 -12.52 9.99 12.74
CA LYS A 168 -13.75 10.77 12.54
C LYS A 168 -13.99 11.78 13.67
N GLY A 169 -13.13 11.82 14.68
CA GLY A 169 -13.13 12.85 15.72
C GLY A 169 -12.42 14.13 15.26
N ASN A 170 -12.06 14.99 16.22
CA ASN A 170 -11.44 16.26 15.90
C ASN A 170 -9.95 16.05 15.56
N ALA A 171 -9.45 16.73 14.53
CA ALA A 171 -8.04 16.62 14.16
C ALA A 171 -7.09 17.06 15.30
N GLN A 172 -7.53 17.97 16.17
CA GLN A 172 -6.79 18.41 17.35
C GLN A 172 -6.55 17.28 18.36
N ASP A 173 -7.39 16.24 18.36
CA ASP A 173 -7.23 15.09 19.26
C ASP A 173 -5.92 14.32 18.97
N LEU A 174 -5.39 14.46 17.75
CA LEU A 174 -4.15 13.83 17.32
C LEU A 174 -2.91 14.70 17.57
N GLY A 175 -3.08 15.90 18.15
CA GLY A 175 -1.99 16.78 18.58
C GLY A 175 -0.87 16.95 17.53
N ASP A 176 0.38 16.82 17.99
CA ASP A 176 1.58 17.02 17.18
C ASP A 176 1.92 15.81 16.28
N LEU A 177 1.13 14.73 16.29
CA LEU A 177 1.47 13.51 15.54
C LEU A 177 1.61 13.76 14.04
N THR A 178 0.78 14.63 13.45
CA THR A 178 0.89 14.97 12.03
C THR A 178 2.26 15.57 11.70
N GLN A 179 2.77 16.45 12.57
CA GLN A 179 4.09 17.03 12.44
C GLN A 179 5.19 15.98 12.65
N HIS A 180 5.11 15.18 13.72
CA HIS A 180 6.10 14.14 13.99
C HIS A 180 6.17 13.09 12.88
N VAL A 181 5.03 12.69 12.30
CA VAL A 181 4.98 11.77 11.14
C VAL A 181 5.70 12.38 9.93
N ASN A 182 5.52 13.67 9.65
CA ASN A 182 6.24 14.36 8.57
C ASN A 182 7.75 14.45 8.84
N GLN A 183 8.14 14.79 10.07
CA GLN A 183 9.54 14.84 10.49
C GLN A 183 10.21 13.46 10.39
N ALA A 184 9.53 12.41 10.84
CA ALA A 184 10.02 11.04 10.78
C ALA A 184 10.18 10.54 9.34
N ALA A 185 9.24 10.83 8.45
CA ALA A 185 9.39 10.51 7.04
C ALA A 185 10.58 11.25 6.39
N LYS A 186 10.81 12.52 6.74
CA LYS A 186 12.00 13.27 6.30
C LYS A 186 13.30 12.68 6.85
N ALA A 187 13.32 12.28 8.12
CA ALA A 187 14.46 11.64 8.76
C ALA A 187 14.77 10.27 8.14
N LEU A 188 13.77 9.41 7.93
CA LEU A 188 13.91 8.13 7.22
C LEU A 188 14.49 8.33 5.82
N GLN A 189 13.98 9.31 5.07
CA GLN A 189 14.52 9.63 3.75
C GLN A 189 16.00 10.06 3.82
N LYS A 190 16.31 11.04 4.68
CA LYS A 190 17.64 11.66 4.74
C LYS A 190 18.70 10.72 5.30
N CYS A 191 18.43 10.09 6.44
CA CYS A 191 19.41 9.34 7.20
C CYS A 191 19.59 7.92 6.70
N TYR A 192 18.57 7.37 6.00
CA TYR A 192 18.52 5.93 5.77
C TYR A 192 18.31 5.50 4.33
N LEU A 193 17.48 6.23 3.58
CA LEU A 193 17.20 5.91 2.17
C LEU A 193 18.13 6.62 1.18
N ASN A 194 18.74 7.73 1.57
CA ASN A 194 19.76 8.40 0.76
C ASN A 194 21.14 7.73 0.89
N ASP A 195 21.39 7.03 1.99
CA ASP A 195 22.59 6.20 2.12
C ASP A 195 22.44 4.92 1.27
N THR A 196 23.33 4.76 0.30
CA THR A 196 23.33 3.61 -0.62
C THR A 196 24.22 2.47 -0.15
N LYS A 197 25.00 2.66 0.91
CA LYS A 197 26.04 1.72 1.35
C LYS A 197 25.58 0.70 2.38
N ARG A 198 24.41 0.89 3.01
CA ARG A 198 23.89 -0.01 4.05
C ARG A 198 22.87 -0.99 3.47
N GLU A 199 22.99 -2.26 3.83
CA GLU A 199 21.93 -3.25 3.60
C GLU A 199 20.70 -2.92 4.44
N ARG A 200 19.51 -3.06 3.84
CA ARG A 200 18.23 -2.63 4.44
C ARG A 200 17.22 -3.78 4.41
N PRO A 201 17.16 -4.64 5.44
CA PRO A 201 16.27 -5.81 5.46
C PRO A 201 14.78 -5.44 5.38
N TYR A 202 14.41 -4.21 5.72
CA TYR A 202 13.02 -3.72 5.68
C TYR A 202 12.81 -2.52 4.76
N LEU A 203 13.57 -2.45 3.66
CA LEU A 203 13.54 -1.35 2.70
C LEU A 203 12.12 -0.98 2.23
N LEU A 204 11.27 -1.98 1.96
CA LEU A 204 9.93 -1.74 1.45
C LEU A 204 9.04 -0.98 2.46
N ALA A 205 9.08 -1.33 3.76
CA ALA A 205 8.32 -0.60 4.79
C ALA A 205 8.72 0.88 4.83
N MET A 206 10.03 1.16 4.84
CA MET A 206 10.54 2.52 4.86
C MET A 206 10.15 3.31 3.60
N LEU A 207 10.27 2.69 2.42
CA LEU A 207 9.88 3.32 1.16
C LEU A 207 8.38 3.64 1.12
N VAL A 208 7.53 2.71 1.59
CA VAL A 208 6.08 2.94 1.70
C VAL A 208 5.80 4.06 2.69
N ALA A 209 6.38 4.04 3.90
CA ALA A 209 6.16 5.07 4.91
C ALA A 209 6.54 6.48 4.41
N VAL A 210 7.73 6.62 3.80
CA VAL A 210 8.20 7.90 3.26
C VAL A 210 7.32 8.38 2.11
N VAL A 211 7.01 7.51 1.15
CA VAL A 211 6.16 7.89 0.01
C VAL A 211 4.76 8.21 0.48
N LEU A 212 4.17 7.45 1.42
CA LEU A 212 2.84 7.66 1.99
C LEU A 212 2.68 9.08 2.54
N VAL A 213 3.65 9.54 3.33
CA VAL A 213 3.62 10.86 3.99
C VAL A 213 4.03 12.00 3.08
N LEU A 214 5.15 11.86 2.36
CA LEU A 214 5.72 12.97 1.57
C LEU A 214 5.10 13.09 0.17
N GLY A 215 4.51 12.02 -0.37
CA GLY A 215 3.91 12.01 -1.71
C GLY A 215 4.88 12.50 -2.78
N LYS A 216 4.55 13.65 -3.41
CA LYS A 216 5.37 14.28 -4.46
C LYS A 216 6.66 14.93 -3.93
N GLU A 217 6.74 15.20 -2.62
CA GLU A 217 7.94 15.75 -1.98
C GLU A 217 9.00 14.66 -1.69
N ALA A 218 8.66 13.38 -1.84
CA ALA A 218 9.65 12.31 -1.76
C ALA A 218 10.66 12.46 -2.91
N THR A 219 11.95 12.23 -2.61
CA THR A 219 13.02 12.34 -3.62
C THR A 219 12.79 11.37 -4.78
N GLY A 220 13.20 11.76 -5.98
CA GLY A 220 13.13 10.89 -7.16
C GLY A 220 13.85 9.55 -6.98
N SER A 221 14.91 9.52 -6.16
CA SER A 221 15.63 8.28 -5.79
C SER A 221 14.75 7.32 -4.98
N VAL A 222 14.05 7.81 -3.95
CA VAL A 222 13.10 7.03 -3.14
C VAL A 222 11.97 6.49 -4.01
N ALA A 223 11.35 7.34 -4.83
CA ALA A 223 10.29 6.91 -5.74
C ALA A 223 10.76 5.84 -6.74
N LYS A 224 11.99 5.99 -7.27
CA LYS A 224 12.61 5.00 -8.17
C LYS A 224 12.96 3.70 -7.45
N ARG A 225 13.40 3.75 -6.19
CA ARG A 225 13.67 2.56 -5.36
C ARG A 225 12.38 1.82 -5.03
N LEU A 226 11.31 2.51 -4.62
CA LEU A 226 9.99 1.90 -4.41
C LEU A 226 9.54 1.18 -5.68
N ARG A 227 9.65 1.83 -6.84
CA ARG A 227 9.35 1.21 -8.13
C ARG A 227 10.10 -0.10 -8.37
N LYS A 228 11.40 -0.16 -8.05
CA LYS A 228 12.20 -1.39 -8.22
C LYS A 228 11.73 -2.49 -7.27
N CYS A 229 11.50 -2.16 -6.00
CA CYS A 229 11.01 -3.11 -5.01
C CYS A 229 9.62 -3.65 -5.36
N THR A 230 8.72 -2.82 -5.91
CA THR A 230 7.37 -3.26 -6.31
C THR A 230 7.33 -3.97 -7.67
N SER A 231 8.36 -3.81 -8.51
CA SER A 231 8.46 -4.53 -9.79
C SER A 231 8.95 -5.97 -9.66
N ASN A 232 9.65 -6.30 -8.56
CA ASN A 232 10.11 -7.66 -8.30
C ASN A 232 8.90 -8.61 -8.11
N ALA A 233 9.06 -9.87 -8.49
CA ALA A 233 8.01 -10.88 -8.45
C ALA A 233 7.77 -11.49 -7.05
N ASP A 234 8.18 -10.82 -5.96
CA ASP A 234 8.03 -11.42 -4.62
C ASP A 234 6.55 -11.60 -4.27
N SER A 235 6.29 -12.69 -3.57
CA SER A 235 4.95 -13.12 -3.21
C SER A 235 4.32 -12.20 -2.17
N ILE A 236 3.00 -11.98 -2.25
CA ILE A 236 2.23 -11.33 -1.17
C ILE A 236 2.18 -12.18 0.11
N PHE A 237 2.60 -13.44 0.02
CA PHE A 237 2.72 -14.38 1.15
C PHE A 237 4.05 -14.28 1.90
N GLN A 238 5.01 -13.46 1.46
CA GLN A 238 6.29 -13.38 2.15
C GLN A 238 6.14 -12.68 3.50
N ARG A 239 6.32 -13.44 4.58
CA ARG A 239 6.30 -12.96 5.96
C ARG A 239 7.67 -12.46 6.39
N PHE A 240 7.67 -11.32 7.07
CA PHE A 240 8.83 -10.81 7.77
C PHE A 240 8.58 -10.87 9.27
N TRP A 241 9.53 -11.46 9.99
CA TRP A 241 9.54 -11.49 11.44
C TRP A 241 10.45 -10.36 11.90
N TYR A 242 9.89 -9.42 12.65
CA TYR A 242 10.64 -8.36 13.31
C TYR A 242 10.63 -8.61 14.82
N HIS A 243 11.81 -8.64 15.43
CA HIS A 243 11.94 -8.83 16.87
C HIS A 243 12.08 -7.49 17.58
N ILE A 244 11.32 -7.31 18.65
CA ILE A 244 11.31 -6.11 19.49
C ILE A 244 11.89 -6.49 20.84
N ASP A 245 13.06 -5.95 21.16
CA ASP A 245 13.68 -6.11 22.48
C ASP A 245 13.27 -4.94 23.38
N PHE A 246 12.81 -5.25 24.60
CA PHE A 246 12.35 -4.25 25.57
C PHE A 246 12.69 -4.66 27.00
N VAL A 247 12.70 -3.69 27.92
CA VAL A 247 12.86 -3.95 29.36
C VAL A 247 11.47 -3.94 30.00
N ASP A 248 11.12 -5.05 30.65
CA ASP A 248 9.84 -5.21 31.35
C ASP A 248 9.85 -4.53 32.74
N THR A 249 8.69 -4.51 33.40
CA THR A 249 8.50 -3.96 34.74
C THR A 249 9.38 -4.61 35.82
N SER A 250 9.88 -5.83 35.60
CA SER A 250 10.83 -6.50 36.50
C SER A 250 12.28 -6.06 36.29
N GLY A 251 12.55 -5.24 35.26
CA GLY A 251 13.90 -4.87 34.83
C GLY A 251 14.56 -5.92 33.93
N SER A 252 13.84 -6.97 33.55
CA SER A 252 14.35 -8.04 32.69
C SER A 252 14.25 -7.65 31.22
N THR A 253 15.26 -8.03 30.43
CA THR A 253 15.16 -7.90 28.97
C THR A 253 14.26 -9.00 28.43
N LYS A 254 13.24 -8.60 27.68
CA LYS A 254 12.29 -9.46 26.99
C LYS A 254 12.35 -9.21 25.49
N ARG A 255 11.92 -10.20 24.73
CA ARG A 255 11.79 -10.14 23.29
C ARG A 255 10.37 -10.49 22.88
N ASP A 256 9.82 -9.67 22.01
CA ASP A 256 8.56 -9.90 21.34
C ASP A 256 8.79 -9.96 19.82
N TYR A 257 7.78 -10.33 19.06
CA TYR A 257 7.86 -10.35 17.61
C TYR A 257 6.60 -9.80 16.94
N PHE A 258 6.83 -9.20 15.78
CA PHE A 258 5.83 -8.62 14.91
C PHE A 258 5.93 -9.29 13.53
N ILE A 259 4.84 -9.95 13.11
CA ILE A 259 4.76 -10.60 11.81
C ILE A 259 4.13 -9.60 10.83
N LEU A 260 4.85 -9.30 9.75
CA LEU A 260 4.39 -8.34 8.75
C LEU A 260 4.63 -8.82 7.31
N PRO A 261 3.57 -8.99 6.51
CA PRO A 261 3.71 -9.15 5.06
C PRO A 261 3.91 -7.77 4.41
N LEU A 262 5.18 -7.39 4.18
CA LEU A 262 5.56 -6.05 3.72
C LEU A 262 4.83 -5.60 2.44
N ARG A 263 4.45 -6.53 1.55
CA ARG A 263 3.71 -6.19 0.32
C ARG A 263 2.29 -5.70 0.58
N LEU A 264 1.63 -6.15 1.65
CA LEU A 264 0.30 -5.64 2.00
C LEU A 264 0.32 -4.16 2.42
N LEU A 265 1.50 -3.60 2.69
CA LEU A 265 1.63 -2.16 2.95
C LEU A 265 1.49 -1.31 1.69
N ILE A 266 1.76 -1.86 0.50
CA ILE A 266 1.78 -1.08 -0.75
C ILE A 266 0.40 -0.45 -1.05
N PRO A 267 -0.73 -1.17 -0.96
CA PRO A 267 -2.04 -0.55 -1.21
C PRO A 267 -2.45 0.50 -0.18
N ILE A 268 -1.79 0.59 0.99
CA ILE A 268 -2.04 1.68 1.96
C ILE A 268 -1.71 3.05 1.35
N LEU A 269 -0.89 3.10 0.28
CA LEU A 269 -0.66 4.32 -0.50
C LEU A 269 -1.94 4.95 -1.06
N PHE A 270 -3.06 4.22 -1.19
CA PHE A 270 -4.35 4.81 -1.56
C PHE A 270 -4.90 5.80 -0.53
N LEU A 271 -4.36 5.83 0.70
CA LEU A 271 -4.73 6.85 1.69
C LEU A 271 -4.20 8.24 1.34
N GLN A 272 -3.30 8.36 0.37
CA GLN A 272 -2.81 9.66 -0.10
C GLN A 272 -3.91 10.44 -0.83
N LYS A 273 -4.07 11.71 -0.48
CA LYS A 273 -5.00 12.62 -1.19
C LYS A 273 -4.70 12.74 -2.69
N GLN A 274 -3.42 12.62 -3.09
CA GLN A 274 -3.00 12.64 -4.50
C GLN A 274 -1.90 11.58 -4.74
N ILE A 275 -2.33 10.32 -4.87
CA ILE A 275 -1.43 9.24 -5.24
C ILE A 275 -0.88 9.45 -6.66
N GLY A 276 0.42 9.26 -6.86
CA GLY A 276 1.02 9.31 -8.20
C GLY A 276 0.57 8.13 -9.07
N VAL A 277 0.39 8.36 -10.39
CA VAL A 277 -0.11 7.36 -11.35
C VAL A 277 0.61 6.01 -11.23
N ARG A 278 1.94 6.03 -11.10
CA ARG A 278 2.74 4.80 -11.01
C ARG A 278 2.51 4.07 -9.68
N GLN A 279 2.51 4.81 -8.57
CA GLN A 279 2.22 4.27 -7.23
C GLN A 279 0.82 3.65 -7.20
N TYR A 280 -0.16 4.33 -7.80
CA TYR A 280 -1.52 3.83 -8.00
C TYR A 280 -1.50 2.48 -8.71
N LEU A 281 -0.84 2.37 -9.87
CA LEU A 281 -0.78 1.09 -10.60
C LEU A 281 -0.09 -0.03 -9.82
N TYR A 282 0.95 0.27 -9.03
CA TYR A 282 1.58 -0.74 -8.17
C TYR A 282 0.66 -1.18 -7.04
N ALA A 283 0.00 -0.24 -6.37
CA ALA A 283 -0.99 -0.50 -5.35
C ALA A 283 -2.16 -1.34 -5.89
N THR A 284 -2.71 -1.00 -7.06
CA THR A 284 -3.77 -1.77 -7.73
C THR A 284 -3.32 -3.19 -8.06
N ASN A 285 -2.09 -3.38 -8.57
CA ASN A 285 -1.59 -4.73 -8.89
C ASN A 285 -1.51 -5.63 -7.63
N VAL A 286 -1.04 -5.08 -6.51
CA VAL A 286 -1.01 -5.81 -5.23
C VAL A 286 -2.43 -6.04 -4.73
N LEU A 287 -3.33 -5.07 -4.83
CA LEU A 287 -4.73 -5.20 -4.47
C LEU A 287 -5.45 -6.30 -5.27
N THR A 288 -5.21 -6.39 -6.58
CA THR A 288 -5.72 -7.47 -7.43
C THR A 288 -5.17 -8.83 -6.98
N SER A 289 -3.91 -8.88 -6.53
CA SER A 289 -3.32 -10.11 -6.00
C SER A 289 -3.98 -10.52 -4.68
N ILE A 290 -4.26 -9.55 -3.80
CA ILE A 290 -5.02 -9.77 -2.55
C ILE A 290 -6.41 -10.34 -2.86
N LYS A 291 -7.17 -9.68 -3.75
CA LYS A 291 -8.52 -10.13 -4.14
C LYS A 291 -8.53 -11.56 -4.68
N LYS A 292 -7.62 -11.88 -5.61
CA LYS A 292 -7.48 -13.23 -6.18
C LYS A 292 -7.23 -14.29 -5.11
N VAL A 293 -6.39 -13.98 -4.12
CA VAL A 293 -6.14 -14.89 -3.01
C VAL A 293 -7.39 -15.09 -2.18
N LEU A 294 -8.07 -14.00 -1.80
CA LEU A 294 -9.30 -14.06 -1.02
C LEU A 294 -10.39 -14.87 -1.74
N ASP A 295 -10.56 -14.70 -3.06
CA ASP A 295 -11.50 -15.49 -3.86
C ASP A 295 -11.17 -16.99 -3.85
N SER A 296 -9.89 -17.34 -3.83
CA SER A 296 -9.41 -18.72 -3.92
C SER A 296 -9.25 -19.43 -2.58
N ASN A 297 -9.46 -18.74 -1.46
CA ASN A 297 -9.08 -19.22 -0.13
C ASN A 297 -10.05 -18.78 0.97
N ASP A 298 -11.36 -18.89 0.74
CA ASP A 298 -12.42 -18.59 1.71
C ASP A 298 -12.24 -17.23 2.41
N SER A 299 -11.82 -16.21 1.65
CA SER A 299 -11.52 -14.87 2.15
C SER A 299 -10.47 -14.83 3.26
N LYS A 300 -9.52 -15.78 3.25
CA LYS A 300 -8.31 -15.77 4.05
C LYS A 300 -7.09 -15.47 3.18
N LEU A 301 -6.19 -14.61 3.67
CA LEU A 301 -4.95 -14.31 2.94
C LEU A 301 -3.94 -15.46 2.94
N PHE A 302 -3.98 -16.37 3.92
CA PHE A 302 -3.04 -17.48 4.04
C PHE A 302 -3.81 -18.79 4.21
N LYS A 303 -3.30 -19.87 3.61
CA LYS A 303 -3.90 -21.21 3.67
C LYS A 303 -3.49 -21.90 4.97
N GLU A 304 -4.47 -22.39 5.72
CA GLU A 304 -4.27 -23.10 7.01
C GLU A 304 -3.34 -24.31 6.91
N GLN A 305 -3.28 -24.95 5.72
CA GLN A 305 -2.47 -26.15 5.48
C GLN A 305 -0.96 -25.86 5.33
N ALA A 306 -0.56 -24.60 5.12
CA ALA A 306 0.84 -24.21 4.97
C ALA A 306 1.32 -23.26 6.08
N ASP A 307 0.43 -22.44 6.62
CA ASP A 307 0.77 -21.37 7.56
C ASP A 307 -0.48 -20.89 8.34
N ARG A 308 -0.36 -20.69 9.66
CA ARG A 308 -1.46 -20.15 10.50
C ARG A 308 -1.79 -18.71 10.09
N PRO A 309 -3.04 -18.34 9.77
CA PRO A 309 -3.38 -16.97 9.35
C PRO A 309 -3.35 -16.01 10.54
N SER A 310 -2.51 -14.97 10.48
CA SER A 310 -2.47 -13.96 11.55
C SER A 310 -3.62 -12.96 11.43
N SER A 311 -4.21 -12.59 12.55
CA SER A 311 -5.24 -11.55 12.64
C SER A 311 -4.75 -10.22 12.08
N LEU A 312 -3.48 -9.87 12.31
CA LEU A 312 -2.92 -8.62 11.83
C LEU A 312 -2.77 -8.60 10.31
N GLU A 313 -2.41 -9.72 9.68
CA GLU A 313 -2.32 -9.83 8.21
C GLU A 313 -3.66 -9.50 7.56
N GLN A 314 -4.73 -10.00 8.16
CA GLN A 314 -6.10 -9.82 7.70
C GLN A 314 -6.57 -8.38 7.94
N ALA A 315 -6.21 -7.79 9.07
CA ALA A 315 -6.46 -6.38 9.33
C ALA A 315 -5.73 -5.45 8.35
N ILE A 316 -4.47 -5.76 7.98
CA ILE A 316 -3.75 -4.98 6.97
C ILE A 316 -4.39 -5.17 5.58
N ALA A 317 -4.91 -6.37 5.27
CA ALA A 317 -5.71 -6.60 4.07
C ALA A 317 -6.97 -5.72 4.04
N ILE A 318 -7.70 -5.66 5.15
CA ILE A 318 -8.87 -4.79 5.31
C ILE A 318 -8.46 -3.33 5.17
N LEU A 319 -7.35 -2.91 5.79
CA LEU A 319 -6.84 -1.54 5.66
C LEU A 319 -6.51 -1.20 4.20
N ALA A 320 -5.86 -2.12 3.47
CA ALA A 320 -5.57 -2.00 2.05
C ALA A 320 -6.84 -1.88 1.18
N LEU A 321 -7.81 -2.77 1.40
CA LEU A 321 -9.11 -2.77 0.73
C LEU A 321 -9.90 -1.49 1.03
N ALA A 322 -9.97 -1.10 2.30
CA ALA A 322 -10.63 0.13 2.73
C ALA A 322 -9.94 1.36 2.13
N ALA A 323 -8.60 1.38 2.05
CA ALA A 323 -7.84 2.45 1.43
C ALA A 323 -8.22 2.66 -0.04
N SER A 324 -8.40 1.57 -0.81
CA SER A 324 -8.87 1.65 -2.21
C SER A 324 -10.30 2.17 -2.40
N ARG A 325 -11.12 2.30 -1.35
CA ARG A 325 -12.45 2.93 -1.48
C ARG A 325 -12.38 4.42 -1.80
N ASN A 326 -11.26 5.08 -1.50
CA ASN A 326 -11.06 6.51 -1.75
C ASN A 326 -10.64 6.80 -3.21
N GLU A 327 -10.74 5.82 -4.11
CA GLU A 327 -10.25 5.85 -5.51
C GLU A 327 -11.03 6.72 -6.50
N SER A 328 -11.70 7.79 -6.05
CA SER A 328 -12.08 8.85 -6.98
C SER A 328 -10.96 9.91 -7.01
N PRO A 329 -9.99 9.81 -7.94
CA PRO A 329 -9.07 10.92 -8.18
C PRO A 329 -9.92 12.13 -8.52
N SER A 330 -9.84 13.18 -7.71
CA SER A 330 -10.58 14.40 -7.96
C SER A 330 -10.28 14.86 -9.39
N GLU A 331 -11.30 15.02 -10.22
CA GLU A 331 -11.25 15.55 -11.60
C GLU A 331 -10.64 16.97 -11.69
N SER A 332 -10.18 17.53 -10.58
CA SER A 332 -9.71 18.90 -10.41
C SER A 332 -8.25 19.14 -10.83
N SER A 333 -7.57 18.19 -11.49
CA SER A 333 -6.36 18.54 -12.26
C SER A 333 -6.74 19.24 -13.58
N LYS A 334 -7.39 20.40 -13.46
CA LYS A 334 -7.65 21.35 -14.56
C LYS A 334 -6.37 22.09 -15.01
N ALA A 335 -5.23 21.81 -14.39
CA ALA A 335 -3.93 22.27 -14.84
C ALA A 335 -3.18 21.09 -15.47
N PHE A 336 -2.96 21.18 -16.79
CA PHE A 336 -2.11 20.32 -17.63
C PHE A 336 -2.71 19.02 -18.25
N PHE A 337 -3.34 19.20 -19.42
CA PHE A 337 -3.34 18.41 -20.66
C PHE A 337 -3.73 16.92 -20.76
N MET A 338 -4.11 16.18 -19.71
CA MET A 338 -4.66 14.83 -19.95
C MET A 338 -5.58 14.30 -18.84
N PRO A 339 -6.75 13.72 -19.19
CA PRO A 339 -7.60 13.02 -18.24
C PRO A 339 -6.83 11.91 -17.49
N TRP A 340 -7.14 11.71 -16.21
CA TRP A 340 -6.49 10.69 -15.37
C TRP A 340 -6.59 9.28 -15.97
N SER A 341 -7.74 8.94 -16.58
CA SER A 341 -7.95 7.69 -17.30
C SER A 341 -6.92 7.48 -18.42
N THR A 342 -6.57 8.56 -19.13
CA THR A 342 -5.56 8.55 -20.19
C THR A 342 -4.15 8.40 -19.61
N GLN A 343 -3.85 9.09 -18.52
CA GLN A 343 -2.57 8.94 -17.80
C GLN A 343 -2.38 7.49 -17.30
N LEU A 344 -3.44 6.87 -16.77
CA LEU A 344 -3.44 5.47 -16.34
C LEU A 344 -3.20 4.52 -17.52
N TRP A 345 -3.88 4.73 -18.65
CA TRP A 345 -3.69 3.93 -19.85
C TRP A 345 -2.24 4.00 -20.36
N ILE A 346 -1.67 5.20 -20.46
CA ILE A 346 -0.27 5.41 -20.86
C ILE A 346 0.68 4.73 -19.88
N ALA A 347 0.44 4.87 -18.57
CA ALA A 347 1.30 4.26 -17.57
C ALA A 347 1.17 2.74 -17.54
N LYS A 348 -0.03 2.17 -17.71
CA LYS A 348 -0.25 0.72 -17.87
C LYS A 348 0.48 0.19 -19.09
N LEU A 349 0.35 0.88 -20.21
CA LEU A 349 1.06 0.56 -21.46
C LEU A 349 2.58 0.57 -21.21
N TRP A 350 3.09 1.65 -20.61
CA TRP A 350 4.52 1.79 -20.33
C TRP A 350 5.05 0.72 -19.36
N ILE A 351 4.29 0.37 -18.32
CA ILE A 351 4.65 -0.74 -17.42
C ILE A 351 4.63 -2.07 -18.18
N ALA A 352 3.62 -2.33 -19.02
CA ALA A 352 3.55 -3.54 -19.84
C ALA A 352 4.72 -3.63 -20.84
N VAL A 353 5.16 -2.50 -21.41
CA VAL A 353 6.34 -2.42 -22.26
C VAL A 353 7.62 -2.72 -21.48
N ASN A 354 7.75 -2.21 -20.24
CA ASN A 354 8.96 -2.33 -19.44
C ASN A 354 9.09 -3.64 -18.63
N LYS A 355 8.00 -4.39 -18.39
CA LYS A 355 8.02 -5.41 -17.31
C LYS A 355 8.88 -6.64 -17.60
N SER A 356 9.22 -6.96 -18.85
CA SER A 356 9.98 -8.19 -19.15
C SER A 356 10.20 -8.42 -20.65
N ARG A 357 10.60 -7.41 -21.41
CA ARG A 357 10.70 -7.56 -22.87
C ARG A 357 11.94 -6.87 -23.43
N GLY A 358 12.70 -7.61 -24.23
CA GLY A 358 13.94 -7.16 -24.85
C GLY A 358 13.75 -5.94 -25.78
N PRO A 359 14.85 -5.35 -26.29
CA PRO A 359 14.81 -4.17 -27.16
C PRO A 359 13.87 -4.30 -28.38
N GLU A 360 13.61 -5.53 -28.81
CA GLU A 360 12.66 -5.91 -29.86
C GLU A 360 11.24 -5.37 -29.64
N TRP A 361 10.77 -5.31 -28.39
CA TRP A 361 9.43 -4.80 -28.10
C TRP A 361 9.35 -3.28 -28.09
N VAL A 362 10.42 -2.60 -27.67
CA VAL A 362 10.52 -1.14 -27.79
C VAL A 362 10.53 -0.75 -29.27
N PHE A 363 11.25 -1.50 -30.10
CA PHE A 363 11.23 -1.34 -31.56
C PHE A 363 9.84 -1.59 -32.15
N ALA A 364 9.13 -2.66 -31.75
CA ALA A 364 7.77 -2.93 -32.20
C ALA A 364 6.80 -1.79 -31.82
N TRP A 365 6.90 -1.24 -30.60
CA TRP A 365 6.09 -0.10 -30.19
C TRP A 365 6.44 1.19 -30.94
N ILE A 366 7.73 1.45 -31.17
CA ILE A 366 8.14 2.57 -32.03
C ILE A 366 7.51 2.40 -33.42
N LEU A 367 7.56 1.21 -34.01
CA LEU A 367 6.97 0.93 -35.32
C LEU A 367 5.44 1.12 -35.30
N ILE A 368 4.76 0.66 -34.26
CA ILE A 368 3.31 0.87 -34.09
C ILE A 368 2.98 2.36 -34.01
N PHE A 369 3.67 3.13 -33.16
CA PHE A 369 3.35 4.53 -32.92
C PHE A 369 3.83 5.50 -34.00
N THR A 370 4.95 5.21 -34.67
CA THR A 370 5.55 6.11 -35.67
C THR A 370 5.18 5.75 -37.10
N VAL A 371 4.76 4.50 -37.36
CA VAL A 371 4.46 4.01 -38.70
C VAL A 371 2.99 3.62 -38.81
N TYR A 372 2.55 2.62 -38.05
CA TYR A 372 1.21 2.05 -38.26
C TYR A 372 0.08 2.96 -37.81
N ILE A 373 0.20 3.65 -36.67
CA ILE A 373 -0.83 4.58 -36.19
C ILE A 373 -0.98 5.79 -37.13
N PRO A 374 0.10 6.50 -37.53
CA PRO A 374 -0.01 7.59 -38.50
C PRO A 374 -0.61 7.15 -39.85
N ILE A 375 -0.21 5.97 -40.35
CA ILE A 375 -0.77 5.41 -41.57
C ILE A 375 -2.26 5.07 -41.40
N GLY A 376 -2.63 4.44 -40.29
CA GLY A 376 -4.01 4.15 -39.96
C GLY A 376 -4.85 5.42 -39.90
N ILE A 377 -4.33 6.49 -39.30
CA ILE A 377 -4.99 7.81 -39.24
C ILE A 377 -5.14 8.40 -40.64
N VAL A 378 -4.09 8.42 -41.47
CA VAL A 378 -4.16 8.96 -42.85
C VAL A 378 -5.18 8.20 -43.70
N LEU A 379 -5.17 6.86 -43.63
CA LEU A 379 -6.08 6.03 -44.42
C LEU A 379 -7.54 6.10 -43.94
N SER A 380 -7.77 6.41 -42.66
CA SER A 380 -9.12 6.52 -42.07
C SER A 380 -9.60 7.95 -41.87
N ALA A 381 -8.79 8.97 -42.18
CA ALA A 381 -9.09 10.37 -41.89
C ALA A 381 -10.39 10.86 -42.55
N GLY A 382 -10.63 10.48 -43.80
CA GLY A 382 -11.88 10.81 -44.51
C GLY A 382 -13.10 10.23 -43.78
N TRP A 383 -13.07 8.94 -43.48
CA TRP A 383 -14.16 8.27 -42.77
C TRP A 383 -14.38 8.82 -41.35
N LEU A 384 -13.31 9.13 -40.61
CA LEU A 384 -13.39 9.70 -39.26
C LEU A 384 -13.99 11.11 -39.25
N LEU A 385 -13.68 11.94 -40.25
CA LEU A 385 -14.29 13.24 -40.44
C LEU A 385 -15.77 13.12 -40.82
N ASP A 386 -16.11 12.18 -41.71
CA ASP A 386 -17.49 11.97 -42.17
C ASP A 386 -18.40 11.43 -41.05
N VAL A 387 -17.88 10.58 -40.16
CA VAL A 387 -18.65 9.92 -39.09
C VAL A 387 -18.69 10.73 -37.80
N ALA A 388 -17.58 11.36 -37.40
CA ALA A 388 -17.43 11.98 -36.09
C ALA A 388 -17.04 13.46 -36.15
N GLY A 389 -16.91 14.04 -37.34
CA GLY A 389 -16.36 15.38 -37.57
C GLY A 389 -16.87 16.43 -36.59
N SER A 390 -18.19 16.63 -36.48
CA SER A 390 -18.80 17.64 -35.61
C SER A 390 -18.61 17.43 -34.10
N ALA A 391 -18.26 16.21 -33.67
CA ALA A 391 -17.99 15.87 -32.28
C ALA A 391 -16.49 15.91 -31.92
N LEU A 392 -15.61 16.04 -32.91
CA LEU A 392 -14.18 16.12 -32.71
C LEU A 392 -13.74 17.53 -32.33
N TRP A 393 -12.72 17.62 -31.47
CA TRP A 393 -12.11 18.89 -31.09
C TRP A 393 -11.49 19.59 -32.33
N PRO A 394 -11.54 20.94 -32.44
CA PRO A 394 -11.09 21.64 -33.66
C PRO A 394 -9.65 21.33 -34.10
N SER A 395 -8.73 21.11 -33.16
CA SER A 395 -7.34 20.73 -33.51
C SER A 395 -7.23 19.31 -34.06
N ILE A 396 -8.12 18.39 -33.69
CA ILE A 396 -8.19 17.04 -34.24
C ILE A 396 -8.79 17.08 -35.64
N GLN A 397 -9.82 17.89 -35.88
CA GLN A 397 -10.38 18.11 -37.21
C GLN A 397 -9.32 18.64 -38.17
N LEU A 398 -8.60 19.70 -37.79
CA LEU A 398 -7.55 20.32 -38.61
C LEU A 398 -6.39 19.35 -38.89
N PHE A 399 -6.05 18.49 -37.92
CA PHE A 399 -5.07 17.43 -38.11
C PHE A 399 -5.54 16.34 -39.09
N LEU A 400 -6.81 15.91 -39.00
CA LEU A 400 -7.39 14.93 -39.93
C LEU A 400 -7.58 15.49 -41.34
N GLU A 401 -7.94 16.77 -41.48
CA GLU A 401 -8.00 17.46 -42.76
C GLU A 401 -6.61 17.52 -43.41
N GLY A 402 -5.58 17.84 -42.63
CA GLY A 402 -4.19 17.76 -43.09
C GLY A 402 -3.78 16.32 -43.46
N ALA A 403 -4.23 15.32 -42.72
CA ALA A 403 -3.95 13.92 -43.01
C ALA A 403 -4.61 13.43 -44.32
N LYS A 404 -5.79 13.96 -44.68
CA LYS A 404 -6.48 13.66 -45.95
C LYS A 404 -5.71 14.17 -47.17
N LEU A 405 -4.88 15.19 -47.00
CA LEU A 405 -4.04 15.75 -48.07
C LEU A 405 -2.81 14.88 -48.36
N VAL A 406 -2.51 13.89 -47.52
CA VAL A 406 -1.40 12.96 -47.74
C VAL A 406 -1.78 11.97 -48.85
N PRO A 407 -1.06 11.92 -49.98
CA PRO A 407 -1.35 10.98 -51.05
C PRO A 407 -1.31 9.52 -50.57
N SER A 408 -2.31 8.72 -50.96
CA SER A 408 -2.48 7.32 -50.52
C SER A 408 -1.31 6.39 -50.87
N TRP A 409 -0.51 6.75 -51.88
CA TRP A 409 0.71 6.02 -52.22
C TRP A 409 1.80 6.15 -51.15
N ILE A 410 1.82 7.22 -50.36
CA ILE A 410 2.83 7.42 -49.29
C ILE A 410 2.62 6.38 -48.17
N PRO A 411 1.42 6.24 -47.55
CA PRO A 411 1.17 5.17 -46.58
C PRO A 411 1.39 3.76 -47.15
N ALA A 412 0.97 3.51 -48.40
CA ALA A 412 1.13 2.22 -49.06
C ALA A 412 2.62 1.86 -49.29
N THR A 413 3.42 2.84 -49.70
CA THR A 413 4.87 2.68 -49.90
C THR A 413 5.58 2.44 -48.58
N VAL A 414 5.21 3.17 -47.53
CA VAL A 414 5.75 2.96 -46.18
C VAL A 414 5.40 1.57 -45.66
N ILE A 415 4.15 1.10 -45.78
CA ILE A 415 3.76 -0.27 -45.43
C ILE A 415 4.58 -1.29 -46.23
N MET A 416 4.76 -1.08 -47.55
CA MET A 416 5.56 -1.98 -48.40
C MET A 416 7.03 -2.05 -47.94
N PHE A 417 7.67 -0.92 -47.65
CA PHE A 417 9.03 -0.89 -47.12
C PHE A 417 9.15 -1.64 -45.80
N PHE A 418 8.22 -1.45 -44.87
CA PHE A 418 8.26 -2.12 -43.56
C PHE A 418 7.87 -3.60 -43.61
N THR A 419 7.01 -4.02 -44.55
CA THR A 419 6.70 -5.44 -44.78
C THR A 419 7.78 -6.17 -45.57
N ALA A 420 8.52 -5.48 -46.44
CA ALA A 420 9.69 -6.01 -47.12
C ALA A 420 10.90 -6.19 -46.18
N MET A 421 10.99 -5.39 -45.10
CA MET A 421 11.98 -5.57 -44.02
C MET A 421 11.61 -6.77 -43.13
N ARG A 422 11.80 -7.98 -43.68
CA ARG A 422 11.19 -9.22 -43.17
C ARG A 422 11.75 -9.75 -41.84
N LYS A 423 12.75 -9.12 -41.21
CA LYS A 423 13.30 -9.55 -39.92
C LYS A 423 13.76 -8.36 -39.07
N PRO A 424 12.89 -7.81 -38.20
CA PRO A 424 13.27 -6.82 -37.18
C PRO A 424 14.48 -7.27 -36.33
N ASN A 425 14.62 -8.58 -36.10
CA ASN A 425 15.74 -9.18 -35.37
C ASN A 425 17.11 -8.99 -36.03
N ASP A 426 17.18 -8.95 -37.36
CA ASP A 426 18.47 -8.82 -38.06
C ASP A 426 18.96 -7.37 -38.01
N MET A 427 18.07 -6.38 -38.08
CA MET A 427 18.43 -4.97 -37.87
C MET A 427 18.93 -4.71 -36.45
N ILE A 428 18.28 -5.29 -35.44
CA ILE A 428 18.69 -5.12 -34.03
C ILE A 428 20.04 -5.81 -33.78
N LYS A 429 20.30 -7.00 -34.34
CA LYS A 429 21.61 -7.65 -34.27
C LYS A 429 22.71 -6.85 -34.97
N THR A 430 22.38 -6.24 -36.11
CA THR A 430 23.32 -5.41 -36.89
C THR A 430 23.59 -4.08 -36.20
N ALA A 431 22.58 -3.45 -35.59
CA ALA A 431 22.70 -2.18 -34.86
C ALA A 431 23.35 -2.32 -33.47
N ILE A 432 23.18 -3.47 -32.80
CA ILE A 432 23.79 -3.76 -31.48
C ILE A 432 25.22 -4.33 -31.63
N GLY A 433 25.71 -4.55 -32.85
CA GLY A 433 27.11 -4.92 -33.08
C GLY A 433 27.51 -6.25 -32.46
N LYS A 434 26.61 -7.25 -32.41
CA LYS A 434 27.02 -8.63 -32.15
C LYS A 434 27.45 -9.26 -33.47
N GLY A 435 28.73 -9.05 -33.77
CA GLY A 435 29.43 -9.71 -34.85
C GLY A 435 29.18 -11.21 -34.83
N THR A 436 28.83 -11.73 -35.99
CA THR A 436 29.02 -13.12 -36.38
C THR A 436 30.47 -13.53 -36.11
N GLN A 437 30.70 -14.30 -35.06
CA GLN A 437 31.78 -15.30 -35.08
C GLN A 437 31.20 -16.53 -35.77
N ARG A 438 31.63 -16.75 -37.01
CA ARG A 438 31.81 -18.09 -37.57
C ARG A 438 33.30 -18.35 -37.63
#